data_AF-A0A661K3F1-F1
#
_entry.id   AF-A0A661K3F1-F1
#
_cell.length_a   1.000
_cell.length_b   1.000
_cell.length_c   1.000
_cell.angle_alpha   90.00
_cell.angle_beta   90.00
_cell.angle_gamma   90.00
#
_symmetry.space_group_name_H-M   'P 1'
#
loop_
_entity.id
_entity.type
_entity.pdbx_description
1 polymer ?
#
loop_
_entity_poly.entity_id
_entity_poly.type
_entity_poly.pdbx_seq_one_letter_code
_entity_poly.pdbx_strand_id
1 'polypeptide(L)'
;MANMDIGFNIIERKEYSDRIFKDRMSMVEFLRQVYREEKLPLNLAVFGIESLLYYSEEPEKISRKIRNLLQDAASLLVRGNYIIQIVVEGKIEIVESSERPIINYKNASFLLYPIFGRVKQVDFKHFIAPLNLQS
;
A
#
# COMPACT_ATOMS: atom_id res chain seq x y z
N MET A 1 0.58 -19.80 -9.87
CA MET A 1 1.14 -18.45 -10.00
C MET A 1 0.09 -17.48 -9.50
N ALA A 2 0.37 -16.68 -8.46
CA ALA A 2 -0.67 -15.88 -7.81
C ALA A 2 -1.12 -14.73 -8.73
N ASN A 3 -2.37 -14.80 -9.18
CA ASN A 3 -3.07 -13.65 -9.73
C ASN A 3 -3.25 -12.64 -8.58
N MET A 4 -3.07 -11.34 -8.82
CA MET A 4 -3.30 -10.35 -7.76
C MET A 4 -4.80 -10.24 -7.48
N ASP A 5 -5.16 -10.25 -6.20
CA ASP A 5 -6.56 -10.19 -5.75
C ASP A 5 -6.98 -8.74 -5.47
N ILE A 6 -8.30 -8.51 -5.41
CA ILE A 6 -8.89 -7.22 -5.02
C ILE A 6 -8.37 -6.84 -3.63
N GLY A 7 -7.79 -5.64 -3.52
CA GLY A 7 -7.09 -5.22 -2.30
C GLY A 7 -5.88 -4.35 -2.56
N PHE A 8 -5.23 -3.97 -1.44
CA PHE A 8 -3.92 -3.33 -1.45
C PHE A 8 -2.85 -4.42 -1.47
N ASN A 9 -2.29 -4.67 -2.64
CA ASN A 9 -1.20 -5.61 -2.89
C ASN A 9 0.13 -4.90 -2.64
N ILE A 10 0.72 -5.11 -1.47
CA ILE A 10 2.00 -4.52 -1.08
C ILE A 10 3.11 -5.43 -1.60
N ILE A 11 3.94 -4.90 -2.49
CA ILE A 11 4.95 -5.68 -3.21
C ILE A 11 6.30 -4.97 -3.23
N GLU A 12 7.38 -5.76 -3.17
CA GLU A 12 8.73 -5.27 -3.39
C GLU A 12 9.00 -5.13 -4.90
N ARG A 13 9.39 -3.93 -5.34
CA ARG A 13 9.60 -3.63 -6.77
C ARG A 13 10.59 -4.58 -7.45
N LYS A 14 11.64 -4.96 -6.75
CA LYS A 14 12.71 -5.81 -7.31
C LYS A 14 12.19 -7.20 -7.69
N GLU A 15 11.35 -7.78 -6.84
CA GLU A 15 10.80 -9.12 -7.06
C GLU A 15 9.64 -9.15 -8.06
N TYR A 16 8.93 -8.02 -8.25
CA TYR A 16 7.73 -7.92 -9.09
C TYR A 16 7.89 -6.99 -10.30
N SER A 17 9.13 -6.67 -10.69
CA SER A 17 9.43 -5.63 -11.68
C SER A 17 8.72 -5.79 -13.04
N ASP A 18 8.52 -7.04 -13.47
CA ASP A 18 7.84 -7.45 -14.70
C ASP A 18 6.30 -7.53 -14.57
N ARG A 19 5.78 -7.40 -13.34
CA ARG A 19 4.35 -7.56 -13.00
C ARG A 19 3.70 -6.27 -12.52
N ILE A 20 4.44 -5.17 -12.50
CA ILE A 20 3.90 -3.85 -12.15
C ILE A 20 2.89 -3.41 -13.20
N PHE A 21 1.73 -2.91 -12.75
CA PHE A 21 0.69 -2.43 -13.65
C PHE A 21 1.12 -1.19 -14.45
N LYS A 22 0.59 -1.07 -15.66
CA LYS A 22 0.91 0.04 -16.59
C LYS A 22 0.40 1.38 -16.07
N ASP A 23 -0.85 1.40 -15.59
CA ASP A 23 -1.42 2.56 -14.93
C ASP A 23 -0.72 2.74 -13.60
N ARG A 24 -0.09 3.91 -13.43
CA ARG A 24 0.75 4.19 -12.27
C ARG A 24 0.64 5.63 -11.81
N MET A 25 0.69 5.85 -10.51
CA MET A 25 0.72 7.19 -9.91
C MET A 25 1.53 7.21 -8.60
N SER A 26 1.82 8.41 -8.12
CA SER A 26 2.44 8.58 -6.80
C SER A 26 1.41 8.37 -5.69
N MET A 27 1.88 8.04 -4.49
CA MET A 27 1.04 7.94 -3.29
C MET A 27 0.28 9.24 -3.03
N VAL A 28 0.91 10.40 -3.22
CA VAL A 28 0.25 11.71 -3.03
C VAL A 28 -0.91 11.90 -4.01
N GLU A 29 -0.69 11.57 -5.28
CA GLU A 29 -1.73 11.68 -6.31
C GLU A 29 -2.87 10.68 -6.07
N PHE A 30 -2.54 9.44 -5.70
CA PHE A 30 -3.53 8.43 -5.32
C PHE A 30 -4.41 8.91 -4.16
N LEU A 31 -3.82 9.41 -3.07
CA LEU A 31 -4.57 9.92 -1.93
C LEU A 31 -5.41 11.14 -2.30
N ARG A 32 -4.91 12.01 -3.20
CA ARG A 32 -5.67 13.16 -3.72
C ARG A 32 -6.91 12.71 -4.50
N GLN A 33 -6.78 11.72 -5.38
CA GLN A 33 -7.90 11.19 -6.17
C GLN A 33 -8.92 10.47 -5.27
N VAL A 34 -8.45 9.66 -4.33
CA VAL A 34 -9.29 8.99 -3.33
C VAL A 34 -10.07 10.01 -2.50
N TYR A 35 -9.41 11.08 -2.01
CA TYR A 35 -10.06 12.15 -1.25
C TYR A 35 -11.15 12.88 -2.03
N ARG A 36 -10.98 13.01 -3.35
CA ARG A 36 -11.95 13.66 -4.25
C ARG A 36 -13.00 12.70 -4.82
N GLU A 37 -12.96 11.44 -4.40
CA GLU A 37 -13.79 10.36 -4.94
C GLU A 37 -13.71 10.25 -6.47
N GLU A 38 -12.53 10.55 -7.03
CA GLU A 38 -12.27 10.42 -8.47
C GLU A 38 -12.23 8.94 -8.87
N LYS A 39 -12.62 8.64 -10.12
CA LYS A 39 -12.56 7.28 -10.65
C LYS A 39 -11.11 6.85 -10.85
N LEU A 40 -10.72 5.76 -10.22
CA LEU A 40 -9.38 5.17 -10.35
C LEU A 40 -9.32 4.15 -11.51
N PRO A 41 -8.13 3.88 -12.06
CA PRO A 41 -7.89 2.69 -12.88
C PRO A 41 -8.18 1.42 -12.08
N LEU A 42 -8.78 0.41 -12.72
CA LEU A 42 -9.12 -0.87 -12.07
C LEU A 42 -7.89 -1.59 -11.50
N ASN A 43 -6.79 -1.58 -12.26
CA ASN A 43 -5.51 -2.15 -11.91
C ASN A 43 -4.50 -1.00 -11.84
N LEU A 44 -4.09 -0.62 -10.64
CA LEU A 44 -3.27 0.58 -10.42
C LEU A 44 -2.01 0.28 -9.62
N ALA A 45 -0.86 0.80 -10.07
CA ALA A 45 0.36 0.81 -9.28
C ALA A 45 0.60 2.18 -8.61
N VAL A 46 0.81 2.16 -7.30
CA VAL A 46 1.01 3.34 -6.46
C VAL A 46 2.41 3.29 -5.85
N PHE A 47 3.17 4.36 -6.02
CA PHE A 47 4.58 4.43 -5.64
C PHE A 47 4.87 5.49 -4.57
N GLY A 48 5.94 5.28 -3.81
CA GLY A 48 6.54 6.33 -2.98
C GLY A 48 5.96 6.46 -1.58
N ILE A 49 5.29 5.42 -1.05
CA ILE A 49 4.83 5.40 0.33
C ILE A 49 6.00 5.53 1.30
N GLU A 50 7.09 4.79 1.09
CA GLU A 50 8.29 4.88 1.91
C GLU A 50 9.01 6.23 1.80
N SER A 51 8.97 6.86 0.62
CA SER A 51 9.53 8.21 0.45
C SER A 51 8.71 9.24 1.22
N LEU A 52 7.38 9.15 1.18
CA LEU A 52 6.47 10.01 1.92
C LEU A 52 6.70 9.90 3.44
N LEU A 53 6.90 8.68 3.95
CA LEU A 53 7.20 8.46 5.37
C LEU A 53 8.63 8.91 5.74
N TYR A 54 9.61 8.64 4.88
CA TYR A 54 11.02 8.98 5.14
C TYR A 54 11.27 10.48 5.26
N TYR A 55 10.62 11.29 4.43
CA TYR A 55 10.78 12.75 4.46
C TYR A 55 9.81 13.46 5.39
N SER A 56 8.98 12.72 6.13
CA SER A 56 8.06 13.28 7.11
C SER A 56 8.75 13.46 8.47
N GLU A 57 8.49 14.60 9.13
CA GLU A 57 8.91 14.82 10.52
C GLU A 57 8.16 13.93 11.52
N GLU A 58 6.90 13.58 11.21
CA GLU A 58 6.03 12.76 12.08
C GLU A 58 5.45 11.54 11.29
N PRO A 59 6.28 10.56 10.90
CA PRO A 59 5.86 9.45 10.02
C PRO A 59 4.68 8.64 10.59
N GLU A 60 4.58 8.44 11.91
CA GLU A 60 3.45 7.74 12.53
C GLU A 60 2.14 8.52 12.42
N LYS A 61 2.20 9.86 12.45
CA LYS A 61 1.04 10.72 12.25
C LYS A 61 0.62 10.72 10.78
N ILE A 62 1.58 10.75 9.85
CA ILE A 62 1.29 10.60 8.43
C ILE A 62 0.66 9.25 8.14
N SER A 63 1.21 8.16 8.67
CA SER A 63 0.64 6.82 8.52
C SER A 63 -0.83 6.74 8.96
N ARG A 64 -1.15 7.31 10.14
CA ARG A 64 -2.53 7.40 10.64
C ARG A 64 -3.43 8.26 9.74
N LYS A 65 -2.93 9.39 9.22
CA LYS A 65 -3.68 10.23 8.27
C LYS A 65 -4.01 9.48 6.98
N ILE A 66 -3.04 8.73 6.45
CA ILE A 66 -3.24 7.87 5.28
C ILE A 66 -4.32 6.83 5.59
N ARG A 67 -4.20 6.12 6.72
CA ARG A 67 -5.20 5.13 7.14
C ARG A 67 -6.61 5.70 7.20
N ASN A 68 -6.78 6.83 7.88
CA ASN A 68 -8.09 7.47 8.04
C ASN A 68 -8.70 7.82 6.67
N LEU A 69 -7.92 8.41 5.77
CA LEU A 69 -8.38 8.74 4.42
C LEU A 69 -8.81 7.49 3.63
N LEU A 70 -8.04 6.40 3.73
CA LEU A 70 -8.39 5.14 3.07
C LEU A 70 -9.62 4.47 3.71
N GLN A 71 -9.82 4.60 5.01
CA GLN A 71 -11.01 4.13 5.71
C GLN A 71 -12.26 4.93 5.32
N ASP A 72 -12.16 6.26 5.25
CA ASP A 72 -13.24 7.15 4.83
C ASP A 72 -13.69 6.81 3.39
N ALA A 73 -12.73 6.49 2.52
CA ALA A 73 -12.99 6.11 1.13
C ALA A 73 -13.27 4.62 0.92
N ALA A 74 -13.40 3.80 1.97
CA ALA A 74 -13.55 2.35 1.83
C ALA A 74 -14.75 1.95 0.95
N SER A 75 -15.87 2.68 1.03
CA SER A 75 -17.06 2.42 0.21
C SER A 75 -16.78 2.56 -1.29
N LEU A 76 -16.06 3.63 -1.68
CA LEU A 76 -15.64 3.88 -3.06
C LEU A 76 -14.72 2.76 -3.55
N LEU A 77 -13.73 2.42 -2.73
CA LEU A 77 -12.72 1.43 -3.09
C LEU A 77 -13.34 0.04 -3.26
N VAL A 78 -14.18 -0.39 -2.31
CA VAL A 78 -14.87 -1.68 -2.36
C VAL A 78 -15.82 -1.77 -3.55
N ARG A 79 -16.62 -0.72 -3.81
CA ARG A 79 -17.56 -0.72 -4.96
C ARG A 79 -16.83 -0.82 -6.31
N GLY A 80 -15.64 -0.24 -6.40
CA GLY A 80 -14.83 -0.28 -7.62
C GLY A 80 -14.09 -1.60 -7.85
N ASN A 81 -14.03 -2.50 -6.86
CA ASN A 81 -13.31 -3.78 -6.94
C ASN A 81 -11.84 -3.61 -7.41
N TYR A 82 -11.16 -2.59 -6.89
CA TYR A 82 -9.81 -2.23 -7.35
C TYR A 82 -8.73 -3.24 -6.92
N ILE A 83 -7.77 -3.47 -7.82
CA ILE A 83 -6.51 -4.16 -7.52
C ILE A 83 -5.42 -3.08 -7.49
N ILE A 84 -4.97 -2.73 -6.30
CA ILE A 84 -4.03 -1.63 -6.08
C ILE A 84 -2.70 -2.20 -5.64
N GLN A 85 -1.66 -2.06 -6.46
CA GLN A 85 -0.30 -2.38 -6.08
C GLN A 85 0.31 -1.22 -5.30
N ILE A 86 0.67 -1.43 -4.04
CA ILE A 86 1.54 -0.53 -3.29
C ILE A 86 2.97 -0.99 -3.55
N VAL A 87 3.64 -0.32 -4.48
CA VAL A 87 4.97 -0.72 -4.93
C VAL A 87 6.02 -0.04 -4.07
N VAL A 88 6.81 -0.87 -3.39
CA VAL A 88 7.86 -0.45 -2.46
C VAL A 88 9.22 -0.55 -3.14
N GLU A 89 9.99 0.54 -3.15
CA GLU A 89 11.39 0.57 -3.63
C GLU A 89 12.38 0.00 -2.60
N GLY A 90 12.01 0.09 -1.31
CA GLY A 90 12.74 -0.52 -0.21
C GLY A 90 12.61 -2.05 -0.16
N LYS A 91 13.19 -2.66 0.89
CA LYS A 91 13.04 -4.10 1.16
C LYS A 91 11.87 -4.33 2.11
N ILE A 92 11.04 -5.31 1.83
CA ILE A 92 10.01 -5.74 2.77
C ILE A 92 10.58 -6.84 3.67
N GLU A 93 10.55 -6.64 4.98
CA GLU A 93 11.02 -7.61 5.98
C GLU A 93 9.92 -8.01 6.96
N ILE A 94 10.00 -9.27 7.40
CA ILE A 94 9.13 -9.86 8.42
C ILE A 94 9.95 -9.98 9.68
N VAL A 95 9.65 -9.18 10.70
CA VAL A 95 10.45 -9.11 11.93
C VAL A 95 9.84 -9.93 13.06
N GLU A 96 8.51 -10.00 13.17
CA GLU A 96 7.81 -10.72 14.24
C GLU A 96 6.65 -11.60 13.74
N SER A 97 5.86 -11.07 12.81
CA SER A 97 4.73 -11.76 12.20
C SER A 97 4.60 -11.35 10.74
N SER A 98 4.26 -12.30 9.89
CA SER A 98 3.95 -12.06 8.48
C SER A 98 2.74 -11.14 8.29
N GLU A 99 1.95 -10.89 9.34
CA GLU A 99 0.81 -9.96 9.30
C GLU A 99 1.20 -8.49 9.44
N ARG A 100 2.45 -8.18 9.83
CA ARG A 100 2.91 -6.81 10.12
C ARG A 100 4.29 -6.55 9.52
N PRO A 101 4.42 -6.55 8.19
CA PRO A 101 5.69 -6.33 7.53
C PRO A 101 6.21 -4.91 7.78
N ILE A 102 7.54 -4.80 7.75
CA ILE A 102 8.29 -3.56 7.81
C ILE A 102 8.87 -3.27 6.42
N ILE A 103 8.88 -2.00 6.03
CA ILE A 103 9.65 -1.53 4.88
C ILE A 103 10.96 -0.94 5.39
N ASN A 104 12.08 -1.50 4.93
CA ASN A 104 13.40 -0.91 5.09
C ASN A 104 13.73 -0.07 3.87
N TYR A 105 13.85 1.25 4.08
CA TYR A 105 14.15 2.21 3.04
C TYR A 105 15.26 3.16 3.49
N LYS A 106 16.39 3.12 2.76
CA LYS A 106 17.63 3.81 3.13
C LYS A 106 18.07 3.42 4.55
N ASN A 107 18.16 4.38 5.47
CA ASN A 107 18.58 4.22 6.85
C ASN A 107 17.39 4.23 7.84
N ALA A 108 16.17 3.99 7.36
CA ALA A 108 14.97 3.97 8.19
C ALA A 108 14.10 2.74 7.92
N SER A 109 13.30 2.39 8.92
CA SER A 109 12.37 1.25 8.91
C SER A 109 10.97 1.74 9.24
N PHE A 110 9.98 1.36 8.45
CA PHE A 110 8.60 1.80 8.60
C PHE A 110 7.66 0.61 8.75
N LEU A 111 6.85 0.60 9.81
CA LEU A 111 5.74 -0.35 9.93
C LEU A 111 4.63 0.02 8.96
N LEU A 112 4.11 -0.95 8.22
CA LEU A 112 2.93 -0.77 7.38
C LEU A 112 1.62 -0.92 8.15
N TYR A 113 1.66 -1.59 9.30
CA TYR A 113 0.50 -1.83 10.16
C TYR A 113 -0.30 -0.56 10.51
N PRO A 114 0.33 0.60 10.83
CA PRO A 114 -0.42 1.83 11.10
C PRO A 114 -1.20 2.38 9.89
N ILE A 115 -0.90 1.93 8.67
CA ILE A 115 -1.57 2.32 7.42
C ILE A 115 -2.62 1.29 7.03
N PHE A 116 -2.20 0.03 6.85
CA PHE A 116 -3.02 -1.02 6.25
C PHE A 116 -3.60 -2.03 7.27
N GLY A 117 -3.31 -1.87 8.56
CA GLY A 117 -3.68 -2.86 9.57
C GLY A 117 -2.93 -4.18 9.38
N ARG A 118 -3.56 -5.28 9.79
CA ARG A 118 -3.01 -6.63 9.55
C ARG A 118 -3.13 -6.96 8.08
N VAL A 119 -2.05 -7.50 7.52
CA VAL A 119 -2.02 -7.95 6.12
C VAL A 119 -1.90 -9.47 6.06
N LYS A 120 -2.29 -10.07 4.95
CA LYS A 120 -2.05 -11.49 4.70
C LYS A 120 -0.84 -11.62 3.80
N GLN A 121 0.15 -12.42 4.19
CA GLN A 121 1.23 -12.80 3.29
C GLN A 121 0.70 -13.78 2.24
N VAL A 122 0.96 -13.48 0.97
CA VAL A 122 0.58 -14.32 -0.16
C VAL A 122 1.79 -14.88 -0.90
N ASP A 123 2.96 -14.23 -0.78
CA ASP A 123 4.25 -14.72 -1.28
C ASP A 123 5.42 -14.13 -0.46
N PHE A 124 6.66 -14.53 -0.76
CA PHE A 124 7.88 -14.15 -0.03
C PHE A 124 8.08 -12.62 0.13
N LYS A 125 7.57 -11.80 -0.81
CA LYS A 125 7.60 -10.32 -0.77
C LYS A 125 6.28 -9.68 -1.23
N HIS A 126 5.17 -10.39 -1.03
CA HIS A 126 3.84 -9.91 -1.42
C HIS A 126 2.86 -10.15 -0.27
N PHE A 127 2.24 -9.06 0.12
CA PHE A 127 1.22 -9.01 1.15
C PHE A 127 -0.04 -8.36 0.59
N ILE A 128 -1.19 -8.73 1.12
CA ILE A 128 -2.46 -8.12 0.75
C ILE A 128 -3.21 -7.61 1.98
N ALA A 129 -3.70 -6.38 1.89
CA ALA A 129 -4.66 -5.82 2.81
C ALA A 129 -6.03 -5.68 2.11
N PRO A 130 -7.16 -5.85 2.82
CA PRO A 130 -8.47 -5.61 2.24
C PRO A 130 -8.66 -4.12 1.92
N LEU A 131 -9.50 -3.81 0.93
CA LEU A 131 -9.89 -2.42 0.63
C LEU A 131 -10.69 -1.78 1.77
N ASN A 132 -11.44 -2.58 2.52
CA ASN A 132 -12.10 -2.13 3.73
C ASN A 132 -11.18 -2.31 4.94
N LEU A 133 -10.57 -1.21 5.39
CA LEU A 133 -9.61 -1.19 6.50
C LEU A 133 -10.27 -0.99 7.88
N GLN A 134 -11.57 -1.23 8.04
CA GLN A 134 -12.34 -1.01 9.29
C GLN A 134 -12.00 -1.97 10.46
N SER A 135 -10.95 -2.80 10.32
CA SER A 135 -10.51 -3.76 11.36
C SER A 135 -9.50 -3.18 12.34
#